data_AF-A0A954BMT1-F1
#
_entry.id   AF-A0A954BMT1-F1
#
_cell.length_a   1.000
_cell.length_b   1.000
_cell.length_c   1.000
_cell.angle_alpha   90.00
_cell.angle_beta   90.00
_cell.angle_gamma   90.00
#
_symmetry.space_group_name_H-M   'P 1'
#
loop_
_entity.id
_entity.type
_entity.pdbx_description
1 polymer ?
#
loop_
_entity_poly.entity_id
_entity_poly.type
_entity_poly.pdbx_seq_one_letter_code
_entity_poly.pdbx_strand_id
1 'polypeptide(L)'
;MALSFTEKKRIRKSFGRIPEAIEMPNLIEVQRESYEHFLQMHTPAPERTDDGLGGVFKSVFPITDFSERATLEYVSYEFEAPKFDVEECMQRDLTFQAPLKVRLQLVVFEVDEDTGARSV
;
A
#
# COMPACT_ATOMS: atom_id res chain seq x y z
N MET A 1 -10.77 -34.11 16.82
CA MET A 1 -9.60 -33.50 16.16
C MET A 1 -8.38 -34.35 16.48
N ALA A 2 -7.57 -34.67 15.47
CA ALA A 2 -6.30 -35.36 15.68
C ALA A 2 -5.32 -34.38 16.34
N LEU A 3 -4.70 -34.79 17.45
CA LEU A 3 -3.68 -33.97 18.12
C LEU A 3 -2.47 -33.79 17.21
N SER A 4 -1.96 -32.56 17.12
CA SER A 4 -0.70 -32.27 16.45
C SER A 4 0.49 -32.96 17.14
N PHE A 5 1.61 -33.06 16.42
CA PHE A 5 2.82 -33.71 16.94
C PHE A 5 3.33 -33.08 18.25
N THR A 6 3.21 -31.74 18.38
CA THR A 6 3.61 -31.00 19.57
C THR A 6 2.61 -31.16 20.72
N GLU A 7 1.31 -31.18 20.44
CA GLU A 7 0.26 -31.40 21.45
C GLU A 7 0.34 -32.80 22.09
N LYS A 8 0.74 -33.81 21.31
CA LYS A 8 0.96 -35.18 21.83
C LYS A 8 2.07 -35.26 22.88
N LYS A 9 3.08 -34.36 22.83
CA LYS A 9 4.18 -34.35 23.81
C LYS A 9 3.74 -33.87 25.19
N ARG A 10 2.71 -33.01 25.29
CA ARG A 10 2.19 -32.51 26.56
C ARG A 10 0.71 -32.16 26.45
N ILE A 11 -0.13 -33.06 26.92
CA ILE A 11 -1.59 -32.90 26.88
C ILE A 11 -2.04 -31.96 28.00
N ARG A 12 -2.72 -30.86 27.64
CA ARG A 12 -3.38 -29.94 28.59
C ARG A 12 -4.84 -30.38 28.79
N LYS A 13 -5.22 -30.70 30.03
CA LYS A 13 -6.62 -31.00 30.37
C LYS A 13 -7.42 -29.69 30.44
N SER A 14 -8.51 -29.59 29.67
CA SER A 14 -9.48 -28.49 29.76
C SER A 14 -10.71 -28.95 30.57
N PHE A 15 -11.22 -28.07 31.42
CA PHE A 15 -12.46 -28.28 32.19
C PHE A 15 -13.62 -27.41 31.68
N GLY A 16 -13.41 -26.66 30.59
CA GLY A 16 -14.45 -25.87 29.95
C GLY A 16 -15.56 -26.77 29.41
N ARG A 17 -16.81 -26.41 29.68
CA ARG A 17 -17.99 -27.18 29.26
C ARG A 17 -18.54 -26.75 27.90
N ILE A 18 -18.26 -25.50 27.51
CA ILE A 18 -18.70 -24.91 26.25
C ILE A 18 -17.58 -25.16 25.22
N PRO A 19 -17.87 -25.82 24.09
CA PRO A 19 -16.89 -25.98 23.02
C PRO A 19 -16.64 -24.63 22.33
N GLU A 20 -15.44 -24.47 21.80
CA GLU A 20 -15.08 -23.31 20.97
C GLU A 20 -15.93 -23.33 19.69
N ALA A 21 -16.72 -22.28 19.48
CA ALA A 21 -17.68 -22.19 18.37
C ALA A 21 -17.05 -21.67 17.08
N ILE A 22 -16.02 -20.84 17.21
CA ILE A 22 -15.22 -20.27 16.13
C ILE A 22 -13.75 -20.35 16.53
N GLU A 23 -12.89 -20.61 15.56
CA GLU A 23 -11.45 -20.61 15.82
C GLU A 23 -10.96 -19.20 16.16
N MET A 24 -9.97 -19.12 17.04
CA MET A 24 -9.32 -17.85 17.36
C MET A 24 -8.72 -17.22 16.10
N PRO A 25 -9.08 -15.96 15.78
CA PRO A 25 -8.54 -15.28 14.61
C PRO A 25 -7.07 -14.91 14.82
N ASN A 26 -6.42 -14.47 13.75
CA ASN A 26 -5.05 -14.00 13.84
C ASN A 26 -5.00 -12.67 14.62
N LEU A 27 -4.37 -12.69 15.79
CA LEU A 27 -4.37 -11.53 16.71
C LEU A 27 -3.60 -10.30 16.18
N ILE A 28 -2.80 -10.45 15.12
CA ILE A 28 -2.06 -9.35 14.49
C ILE A 28 -2.62 -8.98 13.11
N GLU A 29 -3.74 -9.57 12.72
CA GLU A 29 -4.38 -9.40 11.41
C GLU A 29 -4.68 -7.94 11.11
N VAL A 30 -5.35 -7.25 12.03
CA VAL A 30 -5.74 -5.83 11.87
C VAL A 30 -4.55 -4.94 11.50
N GLN A 31 -3.39 -5.14 12.15
CA GLN A 31 -2.20 -4.34 11.90
C GLN A 31 -1.61 -4.63 10.52
N ARG A 32 -1.59 -5.90 10.12
CA ARG A 32 -1.06 -6.33 8.82
C ARG A 32 -1.96 -5.87 7.69
N GLU A 33 -3.27 -6.14 7.79
CA GLU A 33 -4.26 -5.79 6.78
C GLU A 33 -4.37 -4.28 6.60
N SER A 34 -4.36 -3.50 7.69
CA SER A 34 -4.43 -2.04 7.59
C SER A 34 -3.26 -1.46 6.79
N TYR A 35 -2.06 -2.00 6.97
CA TYR A 35 -0.87 -1.51 6.26
C TYR A 35 -0.83 -2.01 4.81
N GLU A 36 -1.20 -3.26 4.57
CA GLU A 36 -1.31 -3.84 3.23
C GLU A 36 -2.35 -3.12 2.38
N HIS A 37 -3.52 -2.82 2.96
CA HIS A 37 -4.58 -2.04 2.31
C HIS A 37 -4.14 -0.61 1.98
N PHE A 38 -3.36 0.03 2.86
CA PHE A 38 -2.84 1.37 2.61
C PHE A 38 -1.81 1.41 1.46
N LEU A 39 -0.90 0.41 1.41
CA LEU A 39 0.18 0.39 0.42
C LEU A 39 -0.22 -0.19 -0.94
N GLN A 40 -1.08 -1.21 -0.95
CA GLN A 40 -1.43 -2.01 -2.14
C GLN A 40 -0.18 -2.46 -2.94
N MET A 41 0.89 -2.80 -2.22
CA MET A 41 2.22 -3.05 -2.79
C MET A 41 2.23 -4.24 -3.77
N HIS A 42 1.41 -5.26 -3.50
CA HIS A 42 1.34 -6.49 -4.29
C HIS A 42 0.21 -6.47 -5.34
N THR A 43 -0.54 -5.38 -5.44
CA THR A 43 -1.64 -5.23 -6.40
C THR A 43 -1.12 -4.54 -7.67
N PRO A 44 -1.34 -5.12 -8.87
CA PRO A 44 -1.00 -4.47 -10.13
C PRO A 44 -1.70 -3.11 -10.28
N ALA A 45 -1.03 -2.13 -10.88
CA ALA A 45 -1.57 -0.78 -11.05
C ALA A 45 -3.02 -0.69 -11.59
N PRO A 46 -3.46 -1.46 -12.60
CA PRO A 46 -4.85 -1.38 -13.10
C PRO A 46 -5.89 -2.00 -12.16
N GLU A 47 -5.48 -2.83 -11.21
CA GLU A 47 -6.37 -3.52 -10.25
C GLU A 47 -6.42 -2.80 -8.89
N ARG A 48 -5.65 -1.72 -8.71
CA ARG A 48 -5.63 -0.95 -7.47
C ARG A 48 -6.92 -0.17 -7.28
N THR A 49 -7.41 -0.15 -6.06
CA THR A 49 -8.55 0.68 -5.67
C THR A 49 -8.11 2.12 -5.38
N ASP A 50 -9.06 3.05 -5.38
CA ASP A 50 -8.81 4.47 -5.15
C ASP A 50 -8.70 4.80 -3.66
N ASP A 51 -8.10 3.88 -2.90
CA ASP A 51 -7.89 3.95 -1.46
C ASP A 51 -6.40 4.01 -1.14
N GLY A 52 -6.06 4.27 0.13
CA GLY A 52 -4.68 4.30 0.59
C GLY A 52 -3.82 5.32 -0.17
N LEU A 53 -2.60 4.92 -0.57
CA LEU A 53 -1.71 5.80 -1.33
C LEU A 53 -2.24 6.21 -2.69
N GLY A 54 -2.93 5.30 -3.40
CA GLY A 54 -3.52 5.60 -4.71
C GLY A 54 -4.58 6.71 -4.60
N GLY A 55 -5.47 6.58 -3.62
CA GLY A 55 -6.46 7.60 -3.30
C GLY A 55 -5.85 8.94 -2.89
N VAL A 56 -4.77 8.93 -2.12
CA VAL A 56 -4.05 10.16 -1.72
C VAL A 56 -3.43 10.86 -2.94
N PHE A 57 -2.81 10.13 -3.87
CA PHE A 57 -2.30 10.77 -5.08
C PHE A 57 -3.43 11.32 -5.96
N LYS A 58 -4.53 10.58 -6.11
CA LYS A 58 -5.70 11.03 -6.87
C LYS A 58 -6.45 12.20 -6.24
N SER A 59 -6.30 12.44 -4.93
CA SER A 59 -6.93 13.59 -4.27
C SER A 59 -6.12 14.87 -4.40
N VAL A 60 -4.80 14.76 -4.58
CA VAL A 60 -3.89 15.91 -4.73
C VAL A 60 -3.68 16.26 -6.20
N PHE A 61 -3.62 15.27 -7.09
CA PHE A 61 -3.46 15.47 -8.53
C PHE A 61 -4.81 15.40 -9.25
N PRO A 62 -5.01 16.18 -10.33
CA PRO A 62 -4.03 16.98 -11.05
C PRO A 62 -3.70 18.33 -10.39
N ILE A 63 -2.46 18.77 -10.55
CA ILE A 63 -2.02 20.12 -10.15
C ILE A 63 -1.84 20.98 -11.40
N THR A 64 -2.61 22.05 -11.51
CA THR A 64 -2.55 23.02 -12.62
C THR A 64 -1.69 24.22 -12.24
N ASP A 65 -0.85 24.71 -13.15
CA ASP A 65 -0.15 25.99 -12.96
C ASP A 65 -1.15 27.16 -12.94
N PHE A 66 -0.79 28.26 -12.27
CA PHE A 66 -1.60 29.48 -12.18
C PHE A 66 -1.93 30.09 -13.54
N SER A 67 -1.04 29.92 -14.53
CA SER A 67 -1.25 30.42 -15.89
C SER A 67 -2.06 29.45 -16.76
N GLU A 68 -2.47 28.30 -16.21
CA GLU A 68 -3.18 27.22 -16.90
C GLU A 68 -2.47 26.69 -18.17
N ARG A 69 -1.16 26.90 -18.26
CA ARG A 69 -0.30 26.45 -19.38
C ARG A 69 0.24 25.04 -19.18
N ALA A 70 0.18 24.51 -17.98
CA ALA A 70 0.67 23.16 -17.70
C ALA A 70 -0.15 22.50 -16.59
N THR A 71 -0.26 21.19 -16.66
CA THR A 71 -0.93 20.34 -15.66
C THR A 71 -0.07 19.11 -15.37
N LEU A 72 0.14 18.83 -14.10
CA LEU A 72 0.82 17.64 -13.64
C LEU A 72 -0.21 16.59 -13.24
N GLU A 73 -0.17 15.43 -13.88
CA GLU A 73 -1.08 14.32 -13.68
C GLU A 73 -0.38 13.14 -13.01
N TYR A 74 -1.11 12.41 -12.16
CA TYR A 74 -0.65 11.17 -11.57
C TYR A 74 -0.98 9.99 -12.49
N VAL A 75 0.02 9.15 -12.80
CA VAL A 75 -0.16 7.96 -13.64
C VAL A 75 -0.15 6.68 -12.80
N SER A 76 0.92 6.46 -12.03
CA SER A 76 1.07 5.25 -11.21
C SER A 76 2.14 5.42 -10.12
N TYR A 77 2.16 4.52 -9.13
CA TYR A 77 3.31 4.37 -8.22
C TYR A 77 3.78 2.93 -8.16
N GLU A 78 5.03 2.70 -7.77
CA GLU A 78 5.61 1.38 -7.55
C GLU A 78 6.58 1.43 -6.36
N PHE A 79 6.66 0.32 -5.63
CA PHE A 79 7.66 0.14 -4.57
C PHE A 79 8.84 -0.65 -5.12
N GLU A 80 10.04 -0.16 -4.85
CA GLU A 80 11.25 -0.96 -5.07
C GLU A 80 11.49 -1.87 -3.86
N ALA A 81 12.31 -2.90 -4.07
CA ALA A 81 12.73 -3.76 -2.98
C ALA A 81 13.51 -2.94 -1.93
N PRO A 82 13.33 -3.23 -0.62
CA PRO A 82 14.19 -2.71 0.43
C PRO A 82 15.66 -2.99 0.13
N LYS A 83 16.54 -2.04 0.48
CA LYS A 83 17.99 -2.17 0.25
C LYS A 83 18.66 -3.21 1.14
N PHE A 84 18.10 -3.44 2.32
CA PHE A 84 18.60 -4.31 3.37
C PHE A 84 17.43 -5.11 3.94
N ASP A 85 17.71 -6.28 4.50
CA ASP A 85 16.71 -7.06 5.21
C ASP A 85 16.49 -6.56 6.64
N VAL A 86 15.55 -7.20 7.35
CA VAL A 86 15.19 -6.79 8.72
C VAL A 86 16.34 -7.03 9.70
N GLU A 87 17.08 -8.14 9.56
CA GLU A 87 18.17 -8.49 10.48
C GLU A 87 19.34 -7.52 10.34
N GLU A 88 19.73 -7.18 9.11
CA GLU A 88 20.75 -6.18 8.83
C GLU A 88 20.36 -4.80 9.34
N CYS A 89 19.10 -4.39 9.13
CA CYS A 89 18.59 -3.13 9.65
C CYS A 89 18.66 -3.06 11.18
N MET A 90 18.31 -4.16 11.87
CA MET A 90 18.40 -4.23 13.34
C MET A 90 19.85 -4.18 13.84
N GLN A 91 20.78 -4.86 13.18
CA GLN A 91 22.19 -4.88 13.60
C GLN A 91 22.90 -3.53 13.40
N ARG A 92 22.47 -2.77 12.39
CA ARG A 92 23.11 -1.53 11.96
C ARG A 92 22.36 -0.27 12.42
N ASP A 93 21.33 -0.42 13.26
CA ASP A 93 20.42 0.66 13.69
C ASP A 93 19.88 1.49 12.51
N LEU A 94 19.43 0.81 11.45
CA LEU A 94 18.83 1.41 10.26
C LEU A 94 17.31 1.24 10.26
N THR A 95 16.60 2.11 9.54
CA THR A 95 15.17 1.94 9.29
C THR A 95 14.94 0.98 8.12
N PHE A 96 14.14 -0.07 8.35
CA PHE A 96 13.69 -0.96 7.28
C PHE A 96 12.64 -0.24 6.42
N GLN A 97 12.98 0.04 5.16
CA GLN A 97 12.14 0.84 4.25
C GLN A 97 12.32 0.44 2.78
N ALA A 98 11.24 0.62 2.01
CA ALA A 98 11.21 0.46 0.56
C ALA A 98 11.09 1.84 -0.12
N PRO A 99 11.86 2.13 -1.18
CA PRO A 99 11.67 3.34 -1.99
C PRO A 99 10.32 3.33 -2.71
N LEU A 100 9.61 4.47 -2.69
CA LEU A 100 8.39 4.70 -3.48
C LEU A 100 8.73 5.51 -4.72
N LYS A 101 8.50 4.95 -5.91
CA LYS A 101 8.62 5.61 -7.20
C LYS A 101 7.24 6.00 -7.72
N VAL A 102 7.10 7.25 -8.17
CA VAL A 102 5.83 7.77 -8.70
C VAL A 102 6.06 8.22 -10.14
N ARG A 103 5.19 7.77 -11.05
CA ARG A 103 5.14 8.19 -12.44
C ARG A 103 4.12 9.32 -12.57
N LEU A 104 4.62 10.50 -12.92
CA LEU A 104 3.82 11.68 -13.18
C LEU A 104 3.93 12.05 -14.65
N GLN A 105 2.87 12.61 -15.21
CA GLN A 105 2.82 13.11 -16.58
C GLN A 105 2.62 14.62 -16.57
N LEU A 106 3.50 15.35 -17.24
CA LEU A 106 3.34 16.79 -17.45
C LEU A 106 2.65 17.02 -18.80
N VAL A 107 1.47 17.60 -18.76
CA VAL A 107 0.72 18.07 -19.94
C VAL A 107 0.96 19.56 -20.08
N VAL A 108 1.40 20.01 -21.26
CA VAL A 108 1.61 21.44 -21.57
C VAL A 108 0.56 21.85 -22.58
N PHE A 109 -0.04 23.01 -22.38
CA PHE A 109 -1.04 23.57 -23.28
C PHE A 109 -0.45 24.75 -24.05
N GLU A 110 -0.60 24.72 -25.36
CA GLU A 110 -0.46 25.90 -26.20
C GLU A 110 -1.78 26.68 -26.16
N VAL A 111 -1.69 27.96 -25.79
CA VAL A 111 -2.84 28.86 -25.72
C VAL A 111 -2.77 29.79 -26.92
N ASP A 112 -3.73 29.66 -27.83
CA ASP A 112 -3.89 30.56 -28.97
C ASP A 112 -4.47 31.91 -28.48
N GLU A 113 -3.73 33.00 -28.66
CA GLU A 113 -4.10 34.33 -28.14
C GLU A 113 -5.34 34.93 -28.82
N ASP A 114 -5.71 34.45 -30.01
CA ASP A 114 -6.83 34.98 -30.80
C ASP A 114 -8.15 34.25 -30.54
N THR A 115 -8.09 32.95 -30.20
CA THR A 115 -9.27 32.08 -30.03
C THR A 115 -9.48 31.55 -28.61
N GLY A 116 -8.47 31.65 -27.75
CA GLY A 116 -8.50 31.09 -26.39
C GLY A 116 -8.58 29.55 -26.35
N ALA A 117 -8.43 28.88 -27.50
CA ALA A 117 -8.41 27.43 -27.60
C ALA A 117 -7.12 26.88 -26.97
N ARG A 118 -7.24 25.74 -26.28
CA ARG A 118 -6.12 25.03 -25.66
C ARG A 118 -5.85 23.75 -26.43
N SER A 119 -4.67 23.64 -27.02
CA SER A 119 -4.18 22.40 -27.63
C SER A 119 -3.07 21.80 -26.77
N VAL A 120 -3.00 20.46 -26.76
CA VAL A 120 -1.94 19.66 -26.10
C VAL A 120 -0.84 19.34 -27.10
#